data_AF-A0A2M8YG51-F1
#
_entry.id   AF-A0A2M8YG51-F1
#
_cell.length_a   1.000
_cell.length_b   1.000
_cell.length_c   1.000
_cell.angle_alpha   90.00
_cell.angle_beta   90.00
_cell.angle_gamma   90.00
#
_symmetry.space_group_name_H-M   'P 1'
#
loop_
_entity.id
_entity.type
_entity.pdbx_description
1 polymer ?
#
loop_
_entity_poly.entity_id
_entity_poly.type
_entity_poly.pdbx_seq_one_letter_code
_entity_poly.pdbx_strand_id
1 'polypeptide(L)' 'MAILLIFMFLFAVATWLLASRRGRHGGLWFGIGLLLGPFALLAVAALPPVAPS' A
#
# COMPACT_ATOMS: atom_id res chain seq x y z
N MET A 1 12.57 -10.77 15.36
CA MET A 1 12.46 -9.37 14.90
C MET A 1 12.54 -9.24 13.37
N ALA A 2 13.53 -9.83 12.69
CA ALA A 2 13.68 -9.70 11.23
C ALA A 2 12.46 -10.13 10.40
N ILE A 3 11.78 -11.22 10.79
CA ILE A 3 10.59 -11.72 10.07
C ILE A 3 9.46 -10.69 10.04
N LEU A 4 9.23 -9.97 11.15
CA LEU A 4 8.22 -8.92 11.25
C LEU A 4 8.53 -7.75 10.30
N LEU A 5 9.80 -7.34 10.23
CA LEU A 5 10.25 -6.28 9.32
C LEU A 5 10.08 -6.69 7.85
N ILE A 6 10.41 -7.94 7.51
CA ILE A 6 10.23 -8.48 6.16
C ILE A 6 8.74 -8.50 5.79
N PHE A 7 7.88 -8.93 6.71
CA PHE A 7 6.43 -8.92 6.50
C PHE A 7 5.90 -7.51 6.28
N MET A 8 6.27 -6.55 7.14
CA MET A 8 5.88 -5.15 6.99
C MET A 8 6.36 -4.56 5.67
N PHE A 9 7.58 -4.89 5.24
CA PHE A 9 8.13 -4.44 3.97
C PHE A 9 7.36 -5.01 2.77
N LEU A 10 7.04 -6.31 2.79
CA LEU A 10 6.20 -6.94 1.76
C LEU A 10 4.82 -6.29 1.66
N PHE A 11 4.18 -6.01 2.80
CA PHE A 11 2.89 -5.33 2.84
C PHE A 11 2.97 -3.89 2.34
N ALA A 12 4.03 -3.15 2.67
CA ALA A 12 4.27 -1.80 2.17
C ALA A 12 4.45 -1.79 0.65
N VAL A 13 5.25 -2.72 0.11
CA VAL A 13 5.46 -2.89 -1.34
C VAL A 13 4.16 -3.27 -2.05
N ALA A 14 3.37 -4.18 -1.49
CA ALA A 14 2.09 -4.58 -2.06
C ALA A 14 1.06 -3.43 -2.05
N THR A 15 1.02 -2.64 -0.98
CA THR A 15 0.20 -1.42 -0.88
C THR A 15 0.63 -0.39 -1.93
N TRP A 16 1.93 -0.22 -2.12
CA TRP A 16 2.50 0.67 -3.13
C TRP A 16 2.14 0.26 -4.56
N LEU A 17 2.30 -1.02 -4.90
CA LEU A 17 1.92 -1.59 -6.18
C LEU A 17 0.43 -1.41 -6.45
N LEU A 18 -0.41 -1.72 -5.46
CA LEU A 18 -1.87 -1.61 -5.59
C LEU A 18 -2.30 -0.15 -5.78
N ALA A 19 -1.72 0.78 -5.02
CA ALA A 19 -2.01 2.21 -5.15
C ALA A 19 -1.57 2.76 -6.51
N SER A 20 -0.38 2.36 -6.99
CA SER A 20 0.16 2.77 -8.29
C SER A 20 -0.72 2.26 -9.43
N ARG A 21 -1.23 1.02 -9.34
CA ARG A 21 -2.20 0.47 -10.31
C ARG A 21 -3.55 1.17 -10.29
N ARG A 22 -3.94 1.77 -9.17
CA ARG A 22 -5.20 2.51 -9.02
C ARG A 22 -5.08 4.00 -9.40
N GLY A 23 -3.97 4.41 -10.01
CA GLY A 23 -3.73 5.80 -10.41
C GLY A 23 -3.51 6.76 -9.23
N ARG A 24 -3.21 6.23 -8.03
CA ARG A 24 -2.94 7.02 -6.82
C ARG A 24 -1.43 7.21 -6.65
N HIS A 25 -1.03 8.23 -5.90
CA HIS A 25 0.37 8.48 -5.55
C HIS A 25 0.97 7.30 -4.78
N GLY A 26 1.65 6.42 -5.49
CA GLY A 26 2.22 5.21 -4.92
C GLY A 26 3.19 5.47 -3.76
N GLY A 27 4.06 6.48 -3.87
CA GLY A 27 5.03 6.81 -2.83
C GLY A 27 4.38 7.19 -1.49
N LEU A 28 3.24 7.91 -1.51
CA LEU A 28 2.47 8.25 -0.31
C LEU A 28 1.89 6.99 0.34
N TRP A 29 1.31 6.10 -0.46
CA TRP A 29 0.73 4.85 0.02
C TRP A 29 1.76 3.81 0.46
N PHE A 30 2.99 3.85 -0.05
CA PHE A 30 4.10 3.06 0.46
C PHE A 30 4.42 3.42 1.91
N GLY A 31 4.51 4.72 2.23
CA GLY A 31 4.73 5.20 3.61
C GLY A 31 3.60 4.80 4.55
N ILE A 32 2.34 4.91 4.09
CA ILE A 32 1.17 4.46 4.85
C ILE A 32 1.20 2.95 5.05
N GLY A 33 1.60 2.18 4.03
CA GLY A 33 1.78 0.73 4.11
C GLY A 33 2.89 0.29 5.06
N LEU A 34 3.95 1.08 5.18
CA LEU A 34 5.02 0.82 6.14
C LEU A 34 4.59 1.11 7.59
N LEU A 35 3.65 2.04 7.79
CA LEU A 35 3.18 2.45 9.12
C LEU A 35 2.00 1.62 9.62
N LEU A 36 1.00 1.38 8.75
CA LEU A 36 -0.22 0.62 9.05
C LEU A 36 -0.13 -0.85 8.66
N GLY A 37 0.89 -1.27 7.90
CA GLY A 37 1.07 -2.66 7.46
C GLY A 37 -0.13 -3.16 6.64
N PRO A 38 -0.77 -4.28 7.02
CA PRO A 38 -1.85 -4.89 6.24
C PRO A 38 -3.10 -4.01 6.11
N PHE A 39 -3.36 -3.12 7.07
CA PHE A 39 -4.54 -2.26 7.07
C PHE A 39 -4.48 -1.22 5.95
N ALA A 40 -3.29 -0.73 5.60
CA ALA A 40 -3.14 0.19 4.47
C ALA A 40 -3.50 -0.48 3.15
N LEU A 41 -3.10 -1.76 3.00
CA LEU A 41 -3.40 -2.57 1.83
C LEU A 41 -4.92 -2.77 1.68
N LEU A 42 -5.61 -3.06 2.79
CA LEU A 42 -7.07 -3.14 2.83
C LEU A 42 -7.73 -1.80 2.49
N ALA A 43 -7.21 -0.68 3.01
CA ALA A 43 -7.73 0.65 2.71
C ALA A 43 -7.59 0.99 1.21
N VAL A 44 -6.41 0.75 0.60
CA VAL A 44 -6.23 0.90 -0.85
C VAL A 44 -7.18 -0.02 -1.61
N ALA A 45 -7.36 -1.26 -1.15
CA ALA A 45 -8.21 -2.25 -1.80
C ALA A 45 -9.70 -1.87 -1.77
N ALA A 46 -10.16 -1.22 -0.69
CA ALA A 46 -11.53 -0.72 -0.55
C ALA A 46 -11.79 0.58 -1.33
N LEU A 47 -10.74 1.37 -1.56
CA LEU A 47 -10.86 2.67 -2.23
C LEU A 47 -11.03 2.53 -3.75
N PRO A 48 -12.10 3.06 -4.37
CA PRO A 48 -12.29 2.91 -5.82
C PRO A 48 -11.08 3.43 -6.61
N PRO A 49 -10.74 2.80 -7.76
CA PRO A 49 -9.68 3.27 -8.63
C PRO A 49 -9.98 4.71 -9.04
N VAL A 50 -8.96 5.56 -9.04
CA VAL A 50 -9.11 6.94 -9.53
C VAL A 50 -9.39 6.83 -11.01
N ALA A 51 -10.57 7.29 -11.43
CA ALA A 51 -10.95 7.28 -12.84
C ALA A 51 -9.94 8.11 -13.63
N PRO A 52 -9.41 7.61 -14.77
CA PRO A 52 -8.66 8.44 -15.69
C PRO A 52 -9.61 9.53 -16.21
N SER A 53 -9.37 10.78 -15.82
CA SER A 53 -10.02 11.97 -16.36
C SER A 53 -9.56 12.24 -17.79
#